data_AF-A0A8T1V6J3-F1
#
_entry.id   AF-A0A8T1V6J3-F1
#
_cell.length_a   1.000
_cell.length_b   1.000
_cell.length_c   1.000
_cell.angle_alpha   90.00
_cell.angle_beta   90.00
_cell.angle_gamma   90.00
#
_symmetry.space_group_name_H-M   'P 1'
#
loop_
_entity.id
_entity.type
_entity.pdbx_description
1 polymer ?
#
loop_
_entity_poly.entity_id
_entity_poly.type
_entity_poly.pdbx_seq_one_letter_code
_entity_poly.pdbx_strand_id
1 'polypeptide(L)'
;MAIWSPLTVADGLNCVTQGVFRGAGKQTSAAITNALAYYGIGIPVGAYLAFHCGLGVEGLWFGTGLGDVLAVSCLTTLMLCCWDWEELADDANDCANL
;
A
#
# COMPACT_ATOMS: atom_id res chain seq x y z
N MET A 1 8.77 -21.29 6.01
CA MET A 1 7.75 -20.83 5.05
C MET A 1 6.46 -20.33 5.72
N ALA A 2 5.97 -20.95 6.81
CA ALA A 2 4.73 -20.48 7.47
C ALA A 2 4.81 -19.07 8.08
N ILE A 3 5.98 -18.63 8.55
CA ILE A 3 6.18 -17.31 9.16
C ILE A 3 5.90 -16.14 8.20
N TRP A 4 6.16 -16.33 6.90
CA TRP A 4 5.99 -15.28 5.89
C TRP A 4 4.57 -15.23 5.30
N SER A 5 3.77 -16.27 5.53
CA SER A 5 2.41 -16.42 4.98
C SER A 5 1.48 -15.24 5.27
N PRO A 6 1.47 -14.66 6.50
CA PRO A 6 0.63 -13.49 6.78
C PRO A 6 1.04 -12.25 5.98
N LEU A 7 2.33 -12.10 5.69
CA LEU A 7 2.85 -10.96 4.93
C LEU A 7 2.44 -11.04 3.45
N THR A 8 2.33 -12.25 2.90
CA THR A 8 1.77 -12.44 1.55
C THR A 8 0.30 -12.03 1.46
N VAL A 9 -0.48 -12.22 2.52
CA VAL A 9 -1.88 -11.75 2.55
C VAL A 9 -1.93 -10.22 2.55
N ALA A 10 -1.06 -9.57 3.32
CA ALA A 10 -0.96 -8.12 3.35
C ALA A 10 -0.52 -7.52 2.00
N ASP A 11 0.47 -8.14 1.35
CA ASP A 11 0.93 -7.77 -0.01
C ASP A 11 -0.22 -7.90 -1.03
N GLY A 12 -0.96 -9.01 -1.00
CA GLY A 12 -2.14 -9.19 -1.85
C GLY A 12 -3.20 -8.11 -1.63
N LEU A 13 -3.45 -7.73 -0.37
CA LEU A 13 -4.39 -6.65 -0.03
C LEU A 13 -3.90 -5.30 -0.57
N ASN A 14 -2.60 -5.01 -0.42
CA ASN A 14 -1.98 -3.81 -0.95
C ASN A 14 -2.12 -3.73 -2.48
N CYS A 15 -1.87 -4.83 -3.18
CA CYS A 15 -2.01 -4.94 -4.63
C CYS A 15 -3.44 -4.63 -5.10
N VAL A 16 -4.45 -5.19 -4.42
CA VAL A 16 -5.87 -4.92 -4.72
C VAL A 16 -6.21 -3.45 -4.50
N THR A 17 -5.82 -2.87 -3.36
CA THR A 17 -6.09 -1.45 -3.07
C THR A 17 -5.41 -0.53 -4.08
N GLN A 18 -4.16 -0.81 -4.48
CA GLN A 18 -3.51 -0.06 -5.55
C GLN A 18 -4.26 -0.20 -6.90
N GLY A 19 -4.80 -1.39 -7.19
CA GLY A 19 -5.65 -1.62 -8.35
C GLY A 19 -6.91 -0.74 -8.35
N VAL A 20 -7.58 -0.64 -7.21
CA VAL A 20 -8.77 0.21 -7.02
C VAL A 20 -8.44 1.68 -7.29
N PHE A 21 -7.34 2.19 -6.73
CA PHE A 21 -6.93 3.59 -6.96
C PHE A 21 -6.54 3.87 -8.43
N ARG A 22 -5.96 2.90 -9.14
CA ARG A 22 -5.71 3.02 -10.58
C ARG A 22 -7.00 3.01 -11.39
N GLY A 23 -7.95 2.16 -11.04
CA GLY A 23 -9.27 2.09 -11.69
C GLY A 23 -10.09 3.36 -11.50
N ALA A 24 -9.95 4.02 -10.36
CA ALA A 24 -10.60 5.28 -10.04
C ALA A 24 -9.88 6.53 -10.57
N GLY A 25 -8.80 6.38 -11.35
CA GLY A 25 -8.01 7.52 -11.86
C GLY A 25 -7.20 8.29 -10.81
N LYS A 26 -7.17 7.82 -9.55
CA LYS A 26 -6.48 8.46 -8.41
C LYS A 26 -5.12 7.82 -8.13
N GLN A 27 -4.43 7.32 -9.16
CA GLN A 27 -3.12 6.65 -9.02
C GLN A 27 -2.03 7.51 -8.36
N THR A 28 -2.09 8.85 -8.49
CA THR A 28 -1.09 9.75 -7.90
C THR A 28 -1.07 9.67 -6.38
N SER A 29 -2.24 9.67 -5.74
CA SER A 29 -2.36 9.50 -4.28
C SER A 29 -1.82 8.14 -3.82
N ALA A 30 -2.08 7.09 -4.60
CA ALA A 30 -1.55 5.76 -4.34
C ALA A 30 -0.02 5.71 -4.45
N ALA A 31 0.55 6.31 -5.49
CA ALA A 31 2.00 6.33 -5.71
C ALA A 31 2.75 7.10 -4.60
N ILE A 32 2.23 8.27 -4.20
CA ILE A 32 2.83 9.08 -3.12
C ILE A 32 2.79 8.30 -1.80
N THR A 33 1.64 7.73 -1.44
CA THR A 33 1.49 6.97 -0.20
C THR A 33 2.42 5.76 -0.18
N ASN A 34 2.51 5.03 -1.29
CA ASN A 34 3.39 3.88 -1.40
C ASN A 34 4.87 4.28 -1.27
N ALA A 35 5.28 5.37 -1.92
CA ALA A 35 6.64 5.89 -1.81
C ALA A 35 6.98 6.29 -0.36
N LEU A 36 6.08 7.00 0.33
CA LEU A 36 6.30 7.40 1.72
C LEU A 36 6.37 6.19 2.66
N ALA A 37 5.47 5.21 2.50
CA ALA A 37 5.44 4.02 3.35
C ALA A 37 6.72 3.20 3.19
N TYR A 38 7.15 2.94 1.95
CA TYR A 38 8.33 2.12 1.67
C TYR A 38 9.64 2.85 1.93
N TYR A 39 9.83 4.04 1.38
CA TYR A 39 11.10 4.76 1.52
C TYR A 39 11.23 5.44 2.88
N GLY A 40 10.13 5.95 3.43
CA GLY A 40 10.15 6.67 4.71
C GLY A 40 10.19 5.75 5.92
N ILE A 41 9.55 4.58 5.87
CA ILE A 41 9.42 3.69 7.04
C ILE A 41 9.93 2.28 6.74
N GLY A 42 9.52 1.65 5.64
CA GLY A 42 9.88 0.27 5.31
C GLY A 42 11.39 0.04 5.21
N ILE A 43 12.10 0.89 4.46
CA ILE A 43 13.56 0.79 4.30
C ILE A 43 14.32 1.08 5.60
N PRO A 44 14.06 2.17 6.34
CA PRO A 44 14.75 2.43 7.61
C PRO A 44 14.52 1.34 8.65
N VAL A 45 13.27 0.86 8.78
CA VAL A 45 12.93 -0.23 9.72
C VAL A 45 13.57 -1.54 9.28
N GLY A 46 13.51 -1.87 7.99
CA GLY A 46 14.15 -3.06 7.44
C GLY A 46 15.66 -3.06 7.64
N ALA A 47 16.33 -1.92 7.39
CA ALA A 47 17.76 -1.77 7.63
C ALA A 47 18.08 -1.89 9.13
N TYR A 48 17.28 -1.28 9.99
CA TYR A 48 17.47 -1.40 11.44
C TYR A 48 17.35 -2.85 11.90
N LEU A 49 16.31 -3.59 11.49
CA LEU A 49 16.16 -5.01 11.86
C LEU A 49 17.27 -5.88 11.25
N ALA A 50 17.66 -5.62 10.00
CA ALA A 50 18.67 -6.41 9.31
C ALA A 50 20.06 -6.27 9.96
N PHE A 51 20.48 -5.05 10.28
CA PHE A 51 21.83 -4.76 10.76
C PHE A 51 21.94 -4.68 12.28
N HIS A 52 20.93 -4.14 12.97
CA HIS A 52 20.98 -3.94 14.42
C HIS A 52 20.51 -5.17 15.21
N CYS A 53 19.43 -5.83 14.76
CA CYS A 53 18.94 -7.05 15.39
C CYS A 53 19.63 -8.33 14.88
N GLY A 54 20.54 -8.22 13.90
CA GLY A 54 21.28 -9.36 13.34
C GLY A 54 20.41 -10.34 12.56
N LEU A 55 19.18 -9.96 12.19
CA LEU A 55 18.22 -10.80 11.45
C LEU A 55 18.56 -10.91 9.96
N GLY A 56 19.50 -10.09 9.46
CA GLY A 56 19.96 -10.13 8.08
C GLY A 56 18.81 -10.00 7.07
N VAL A 57 18.65 -11.00 6.21
CA VAL A 57 17.62 -11.01 5.16
C VAL A 57 16.20 -11.05 5.74
N GLU A 58 16.00 -11.74 6.86
CA GLU A 58 14.67 -11.82 7.49
C GLU A 58 14.21 -10.44 7.97
N GLY A 59 15.12 -9.64 8.52
CA GLY A 59 14.84 -8.26 8.92
C GLY A 59 14.37 -7.37 7.77
N LEU A 60 14.93 -7.60 6.57
CA LEU A 60 14.51 -6.89 5.36
C LEU A 60 13.09 -7.24 4.94
N TRP A 61 12.72 -8.53 4.98
CA TRP A 61 11.37 -8.99 4.68
C TRP A 61 10.32 -8.41 5.65
N PHE A 62 10.66 -8.32 6.95
CA PHE A 62 9.79 -7.65 7.91
C PHE A 62 9.64 -6.16 7.62
N GLY A 63 10.71 -5.48 7.19
CA GLY A 63 10.65 -4.08 6.76
C GLY A 63 9.72 -3.85 5.57
N THR A 64 9.83 -4.68 4.53
CA THR A 64 8.94 -4.66 3.36
C THR A 64 7.49 -4.89 3.76
N GLY A 65 7.23 -5.94 4.56
CA GLY A 65 5.89 -6.27 5.03
C GLY A 65 5.26 -5.17 5.88
N LEU A 66 6.05 -4.47 6.71
CA LEU A 66 5.57 -3.31 7.45
C LEU A 66 5.20 -2.15 6.51
N GLY A 67 6.00 -1.94 5.45
CA GLY A 67 5.71 -0.98 4.39
C GLY A 67 4.36 -1.26 3.71
N ASP A 68 4.09 -2.52 3.35
CA ASP A 68 2.82 -2.93 2.75
C ASP A 68 1.63 -2.66 3.65
N VAL A 69 1.73 -3.05 4.93
CA VAL A 69 0.66 -2.85 5.92
C VAL A 69 0.38 -1.37 6.11
N LEU A 70 1.42 -0.54 6.18
CA LEU A 70 1.25 0.91 6.32
C LEU A 70 0.61 1.52 5.08
N ALA A 71 1.09 1.17 3.88
CA ALA A 71 0.55 1.68 2.63
C ALA A 71 -0.92 1.28 2.44
N VAL A 72 -1.28 0.00 2.65
CA VAL A 72 -2.66 -0.47 2.48
C VAL A 72 -3.59 0.16 3.52
N SER A 73 -3.12 0.33 4.76
CA SER A 73 -3.90 0.96 5.84
C SER A 73 -4.20 2.42 5.51
N CYS A 74 -3.18 3.20 5.12
CA CYS A 74 -3.35 4.60 4.73
C CYS A 74 -4.28 4.76 3.52
N LEU A 75 -4.10 3.95 2.47
CA LEU A 75 -4.94 4.02 1.27
C LEU A 75 -6.39 3.63 1.55
N THR A 76 -6.60 2.60 2.37
CA THR A 76 -7.95 2.18 2.75
C THR A 76 -8.63 3.24 3.60
N THR A 77 -7.93 3.88 4.55
CA THR A 77 -8.48 5.00 5.31
C THR A 77 -8.82 6.20 4.41
N LEU A 78 -7.94 6.55 3.46
CA LEU A 78 -8.23 7.61 2.49
C LEU A 78 -9.46 7.28 1.64
N MET A 79 -9.60 6.04 1.20
CA MET A 79 -10.78 5.58 0.47
C MET A 79 -12.06 5.72 1.32
N LEU A 80 -12.02 5.27 2.58
CA LEU A 80 -13.20 5.29 3.46
C LEU A 80 -13.60 6.70 3.89
N CYS A 81 -12.64 7.60 4.11
CA CYS A 81 -12.91 8.94 4.64
C CYS A 81 -13.11 10.00 3.55
N CYS A 82 -12.59 9.79 2.34
CA CYS A 82 -12.52 10.84 1.32
C CYS A 82 -13.15 10.46 -0.02
N TRP A 83 -13.78 9.29 -0.16
CA TRP A 83 -14.52 8.95 -1.37
C TRP A 83 -16.02 9.02 -1.17
N ASP A 84 -16.66 9.77 -2.07
CA ASP A 84 -18.05 9.58 -2.43
C ASP A 84 -18.11 8.65 -3.66
N TRP A 85 -18.86 7.56 -3.55
CA TRP A 85 -18.99 6.58 -4.63
C TRP A 85 -19.96 7.06 -5.73
N GLU A 86 -20.91 7.95 -5.40
CA GLU A 86 -21.81 8.53 -6.40
C GLU A 86 -21.05 9.51 -7.30
N GLU A 87 -20.22 10.38 -6.71
CA GLU A 87 -19.34 11.29 -7.47
C GLU A 87 -18.40 10.51 -8.40
N LEU A 88 -17.79 9.44 -7.90
CA LEU A 88 -16.89 8.61 -8.69
C LEU A 88 -17.60 7.87 -9.84
N ALA A 89 -18.87 7.51 -9.65
CA ALA A 89 -19.68 6.86 -10.68
C ALA A 89 -20.10 7.87 -11.76
N ASP A 90 -20.40 9.11 -11.38
CA ASP A 90 -20.77 10.18 -12.31
C ASP A 90 -19.57 10.59 -13.18
N ASP A 91 -18.39 10.80 -12.57
CA ASP A 91 -17.13 11.07 -13.28
C ASP A 91 -16.81 9.99 -14.34
N ALA A 92 -17.05 8.72 -14.00
CA ALA A 92 -16.84 7.60 -14.91
C ALA A 92 -17.85 7.60 -16.08
N ASN A 93 -19.10 7.99 -15.82
CA ASN A 93 -20.14 8.08 -16.83
C ASN A 93 -19.90 9.26 -17.78
N ASP A 94 -19.45 10.41 -17.27
CA ASP A 94 -19.06 11.57 -18.08
C ASP A 94 -17.92 11.23 -19.03
N CYS A 95 -16.90 10.50 -18.56
CA CYS A 95 -15.82 10.02 -19.42
C CYS A 95 -16.28 9.01 -20.48
N ALA A 96 -17.36 8.26 -20.25
CA ALA A 96 -17.89 7.28 -21.20
C ALA A 96 -18.78 7.92 -22.29
N ASN A 97 -19.35 9.09 -22.02
CA ASN A 97 -20.23 9.82 -22.94
C ASN A 97 -19.49 10.87 -23.81
N LEU A 98 -18.17 11.02 -23.63
CA LEU A 98 -17.25 11.80 -24.47
C LEU A 98 -16.72 10.99 -25.65
#